data_AF-A0A6A5KIM7-F1
#
_entry.id   AF-A0A6A5KIM7-F1
#
_cell.length_a   1.000
_cell.length_b   1.000
_cell.length_c   1.000
_cell.angle_alpha   90.00
_cell.angle_beta   90.00
_cell.angle_gamma   90.00
#
_symmetry.space_group_name_H-M   'P 1'
#
loop_
_entity.id
_entity.type
_entity.pdbx_description
1 polymer ?
#
loop_
_entity_poly.entity_id
_entity_poly.type
_entity_poly.pdbx_seq_one_letter_code
_entity_poly.pdbx_strand_id
1 'polypeptide(L)'
;MALTRIAKEHADLQRDPLKTCSAGPAGASNPRQWVGHITGPSDTAYEQRDFSIAIAFPQDYPMKPFQLTFTTPLSHPNISEEGEVRLVELEEKHWSPVFTVRSILICLQALLANPDPSNGVLNSKATRTYLTNQPQEHDVSSSAAKGCVQPTHNGKRIAGKKYGIDMSRPEFEEYKNLTGVEEKNKFLVENADIVRDE
;
A
#
# COMPACT_ATOMS: atom_id res chain seq x y z
N MET A 1 -0.70 -8.34 -22.00
CA MET A 1 -2.09 -8.19 -21.48
C MET A 1 -2.10 -7.70 -20.04
N ALA A 2 -1.73 -8.52 -19.04
CA ALA A 2 -1.72 -8.09 -17.63
C ALA A 2 -0.74 -6.93 -17.35
N LEU A 3 0.52 -7.07 -17.78
CA LEU A 3 1.54 -6.03 -17.61
C LEU A 3 1.20 -4.74 -18.36
N THR A 4 0.61 -4.86 -19.55
CA THR A 4 0.10 -3.72 -20.32
C THR A 4 -0.95 -2.93 -19.55
N ARG A 5 -1.87 -3.62 -18.89
CA ARG A 5 -2.88 -3.00 -18.03
C ARG A 5 -2.25 -2.32 -16.82
N ILE A 6 -1.34 -3.00 -16.11
CA ILE A 6 -0.64 -2.46 -14.93
C ILE A 6 0.16 -1.20 -15.30
N ALA A 7 0.90 -1.23 -16.42
CA ALA A 7 1.64 -0.08 -16.94
C ALA A 7 0.73 1.11 -17.25
N LYS A 8 -0.43 0.86 -17.88
CA LYS A 8 -1.43 1.88 -18.15
C LYS A 8 -1.98 2.51 -16.86
N GLU A 9 -2.34 1.69 -15.87
CA GLU A 9 -2.84 2.20 -14.59
C GLU A 9 -1.79 3.01 -13.83
N HIS A 10 -0.53 2.60 -13.90
CA HIS A 10 0.57 3.38 -13.33
C HIS A 10 0.68 4.75 -14.01
N ALA A 11 0.66 4.78 -15.34
CA ALA A 11 0.71 6.03 -16.11
C ALA A 11 -0.50 6.93 -15.82
N ASP A 12 -1.69 6.35 -15.64
CA ASP A 12 -2.89 7.10 -15.29
C ASP A 12 -2.80 7.71 -13.89
N LEU A 13 -2.24 7.00 -12.90
CA LEU A 13 -1.96 7.54 -11.57
C LEU A 13 -0.91 8.66 -11.57
N GLN A 14 0.11 8.57 -12.44
CA GLN A 14 1.12 9.62 -12.58
C GLN A 14 0.56 10.86 -13.28
N ARG A 15 -0.32 10.66 -14.27
CA ARG A 15 -0.93 11.75 -15.05
C ARG A 15 -1.94 12.56 -14.23
N ASP A 16 -2.69 11.89 -13.36
CA ASP A 16 -3.70 12.49 -12.49
C ASP A 16 -3.51 11.98 -11.06
N PRO A 17 -2.56 12.52 -10.28
CA PRO A 17 -2.28 12.03 -8.93
C PRO A 17 -3.44 12.31 -7.97
N LEU A 18 -3.75 11.33 -7.11
CA LEU A 18 -4.71 11.53 -6.03
C LEU A 18 -4.05 12.40 -4.94
N LYS A 19 -4.81 13.35 -4.37
CA LYS A 19 -4.28 14.27 -3.35
C LYS A 19 -3.83 13.55 -2.08
N THR A 20 -4.53 12.49 -1.72
CA THR A 20 -4.37 11.78 -0.44
C THR A 20 -3.91 10.33 -0.63
N CYS A 21 -3.63 9.90 -1.87
CA CYS A 21 -3.17 8.54 -2.14
C CYS A 21 -2.09 8.54 -3.23
N SER A 22 -1.14 7.61 -3.12
CA SER A 22 -0.18 7.31 -4.19
C SER A 22 0.04 5.81 -4.28
N ALA A 23 0.40 5.30 -5.45
CA ALA A 23 0.80 3.91 -5.64
C ALA A 23 1.71 3.76 -6.86
N GLY A 24 2.66 2.84 -6.77
CA GLY A 24 3.56 2.50 -7.87
C GLY A 24 4.41 1.27 -7.57
N PRO A 25 5.23 0.83 -8.53
CA PRO A 25 6.07 -0.36 -8.37
C PRO A 25 6.97 -0.28 -7.14
N ALA A 26 6.99 -1.35 -6.34
CA ALA A 26 7.82 -1.49 -5.14
C ALA A 26 9.32 -1.45 -5.45
N GLY A 27 9.69 -1.68 -6.71
CA GLY A 27 11.04 -1.60 -7.20
C GLY A 27 11.11 -1.98 -8.67
N ALA A 28 12.29 -1.80 -9.27
CA ALA A 28 12.52 -2.10 -10.68
C ALA A 28 12.44 -3.60 -11.00
N SER A 29 12.45 -4.51 -10.02
CA SER A 29 12.56 -5.95 -10.28
C SER A 29 11.23 -6.68 -10.50
N ASN A 30 10.11 -6.14 -10.00
CA ASN A 30 8.82 -6.81 -10.09
C ASN A 30 7.67 -5.82 -10.29
N PRO A 31 7.21 -5.60 -11.54
CA PRO A 31 6.12 -4.66 -11.82
C PRO A 31 4.75 -5.10 -11.29
N ARG A 32 4.62 -6.36 -10.83
CA ARG A 32 3.40 -6.92 -10.22
C ARG A 32 3.35 -6.72 -8.70
N GLN A 33 4.32 -6.03 -8.12
CA GLN A 33 4.34 -5.69 -6.70
C GLN A 33 4.45 -4.18 -6.59
N TRP A 34 3.44 -3.56 -5.99
CA TRP A 34 3.37 -2.13 -5.81
C TRP A 34 3.35 -1.79 -4.32
N VAL A 35 3.87 -0.62 -4.00
CA VAL A 35 3.70 0.06 -2.72
C VAL A 35 2.81 1.26 -2.97
N GLY A 36 1.90 1.52 -2.03
CA GLY A 36 1.11 2.73 -2.02
C GLY A 36 1.11 3.39 -0.65
N HIS A 37 0.72 4.65 -0.65
CA HIS A 37 0.55 5.46 0.55
C HIS A 37 -0.84 6.07 0.55
N ILE A 38 -1.48 6.11 1.72
CA ILE A 38 -2.81 6.69 1.94
C ILE A 38 -2.71 7.61 3.15
N THR A 39 -3.00 8.89 2.97
CA THR A 39 -3.15 9.84 4.07
C THR A 39 -4.58 9.74 4.60
N GLY A 40 -4.75 9.54 5.90
CA GLY A 40 -6.05 9.34 6.50
C GLY A 40 -7.00 10.52 6.29
N PRO A 41 -8.32 10.27 6.12
CA PRO A 41 -9.29 11.32 5.87
C PRO A 41 -9.43 12.31 7.03
N SER A 42 -9.70 13.57 6.71
CA SER A 42 -10.06 14.59 7.72
C SER A 42 -11.35 14.25 8.46
N ASP A 43 -11.49 14.78 9.67
CA ASP A 43 -12.64 14.54 10.55
C ASP A 43 -12.81 13.06 10.95
N THR A 44 -11.72 12.29 10.91
CA THR A 44 -11.67 10.89 11.35
C THR A 44 -10.58 10.69 12.40
N ALA A 45 -10.61 9.57 13.11
CA ALA A 45 -9.52 9.18 14.01
C ALA A 45 -8.19 8.90 13.28
N TYR A 46 -8.21 8.90 11.94
CA TYR A 46 -7.04 8.64 11.09
C TYR A 46 -6.47 9.91 10.48
N GLU A 47 -7.07 11.07 10.74
CA GLU A 47 -6.62 12.36 10.21
C GLU A 47 -5.13 12.59 10.48
N GLN A 48 -4.43 13.14 9.47
CA GLN A 48 -2.98 13.42 9.48
C GLN A 48 -2.07 12.20 9.68
N ARG A 49 -2.59 10.96 9.59
CA ARG A 49 -1.77 9.75 9.61
C ARG A 49 -1.53 9.24 8.20
N ASP A 50 -0.30 8.79 7.94
CA ASP A 50 0.04 8.12 6.68
C ASP A 50 0.11 6.60 6.87
N PHE A 51 -0.55 5.89 5.95
CA PHE A 51 -0.60 4.45 5.92
C PHE A 51 0.08 3.92 4.66
N SER A 52 1.01 2.98 4.85
CA SER A 52 1.64 2.26 3.76
C SER A 52 0.82 1.00 3.45
N ILE A 53 0.65 0.73 2.16
CA ILE A 53 -0.03 -0.46 1.65
C ILE A 53 0.85 -1.21 0.65
N ALA A 54 0.70 -2.53 0.62
CA ALA A 54 1.27 -3.39 -0.40
C ALA A 54 0.16 -3.86 -1.35
N ILE A 55 0.44 -3.84 -2.65
CA ILE A 55 -0.47 -4.29 -3.71
C ILE A 55 0.22 -5.39 -4.51
N ALA A 56 -0.41 -6.55 -4.59
CA ALA A 56 0.10 -7.70 -5.32
C ALA A 56 -0.85 -8.11 -6.44
N PHE A 57 -0.42 -7.96 -7.70
CA PHE A 57 -1.22 -8.32 -8.86
C PHE A 57 -1.08 -9.82 -9.18
N PRO A 58 -2.20 -10.55 -9.37
CA PRO A 58 -2.14 -11.94 -9.83
C PRO A 58 -1.70 -12.02 -11.29
N GLN A 59 -1.34 -13.22 -11.73
CA GLN A 59 -1.00 -13.48 -13.14
C GLN A 59 -2.18 -13.23 -14.09
N ASP A 60 -3.41 -13.48 -13.62
CA ASP A 60 -4.64 -13.35 -14.41
C ASP A 60 -5.23 -11.92 -14.38
N TYR A 61 -4.50 -10.93 -13.84
CA TYR A 61 -4.99 -9.54 -13.79
C TYR A 61 -5.26 -9.00 -15.21
N PRO A 62 -6.37 -8.28 -15.47
CA PRO A 62 -7.40 -7.79 -14.52
C PRO A 62 -8.62 -8.71 -14.38
N MET A 63 -8.57 -9.97 -14.79
CA MET A 63 -9.71 -10.90 -14.63
C MET A 63 -9.92 -11.32 -13.17
N LYS A 64 -8.85 -11.31 -12.37
CA LYS A 64 -8.89 -11.48 -10.92
C LYS A 64 -8.47 -10.20 -10.20
N PRO A 65 -9.01 -9.92 -9.01
CA PRO A 65 -8.60 -8.78 -8.19
C PRO A 65 -7.13 -8.88 -7.80
N PHE A 66 -6.49 -7.74 -7.58
CA PHE A 66 -5.21 -7.69 -6.88
C PHE A 66 -5.42 -7.88 -5.37
N GLN A 67 -4.41 -8.35 -4.67
CA GLN A 67 -4.40 -8.40 -3.21
C GLN A 67 -3.89 -7.08 -2.65
N LEU A 68 -4.52 -6.61 -1.58
CA LEU A 68 -4.15 -5.36 -0.91
C LEU A 68 -4.02 -5.60 0.60
N THR A 69 -2.93 -5.11 1.17
CA THR A 69 -2.60 -5.29 2.59
C THR A 69 -2.02 -4.00 3.16
N PHE A 70 -2.50 -3.56 4.31
CA PHE A 70 -1.86 -2.49 5.08
C PHE A 70 -0.58 -3.01 5.72
N THR A 71 0.55 -2.36 5.42
CA THR A 71 1.83 -2.65 6.08
C THR A 71 2.02 -1.79 7.33
N THR A 72 1.35 -0.64 7.40
CA THR A 72 1.25 0.16 8.64
C THR A 72 0.17 -0.44 9.55
N PRO A 73 0.47 -0.74 10.83
CA PRO A 73 -0.53 -1.21 11.79
C PRO A 73 -1.67 -0.21 11.97
N LEU A 74 -2.90 -0.71 11.83
CA LEU A 74 -4.11 0.10 11.84
C LEU A 74 -5.25 -0.68 12.49
N SER A 75 -5.86 -0.09 13.52
CA SER A 75 -7.08 -0.61 14.13
C SER A 75 -8.29 -0.04 13.41
N HIS A 76 -8.98 -0.88 12.62
CA HIS A 76 -10.15 -0.51 11.84
C HIS A 76 -11.12 -1.70 11.73
N PRO A 77 -12.46 -1.50 11.79
CA PRO A 77 -13.44 -2.60 11.74
C PRO A 77 -13.26 -3.58 10.57
N ASN A 78 -12.98 -3.06 9.38
CA ASN A 78 -12.81 -3.82 8.13
C ASN A 78 -11.35 -4.18 7.79
N ILE A 79 -10.41 -4.01 8.71
CA ILE A 79 -8.99 -4.34 8.50
C ILE A 79 -8.54 -5.30 9.61
N SER A 80 -7.88 -6.41 9.25
CA SER A 80 -7.37 -7.37 10.24
C SER A 80 -6.14 -6.81 10.97
N GLU A 81 -5.72 -7.48 12.05
CA GLU A 81 -4.48 -7.10 12.77
C GLU A 81 -3.23 -7.29 11.88
N GLU A 82 -3.30 -8.20 10.91
CA GLU A 82 -2.29 -8.46 9.89
C GLU A 82 -2.36 -7.48 8.70
N GLY A 83 -3.35 -6.57 8.70
CA GLY A 83 -3.53 -5.55 7.66
C GLY A 83 -4.33 -6.02 6.45
N GLU A 84 -4.96 -7.20 6.48
CA GLU A 84 -5.84 -7.65 5.40
C GLU A 84 -7.07 -6.76 5.35
N VAL A 85 -7.45 -6.31 4.14
CA VAL A 85 -8.61 -5.44 3.96
C VAL A 85 -9.79 -6.23 3.43
N ARG A 86 -10.96 -6.01 4.03
CA ARG A 86 -12.21 -6.48 3.45
C ARG A 86 -12.94 -5.32 2.78
N LEU A 87 -12.84 -5.29 1.46
CA LEU A 87 -13.51 -4.35 0.57
C LEU A 87 -14.30 -5.14 -0.47
N VAL A 88 -15.58 -4.82 -0.64
CA VAL A 88 -16.51 -5.59 -1.49
C VAL A 88 -16.01 -5.70 -2.93
N GLU A 89 -15.46 -4.61 -3.47
CA GLU A 89 -14.95 -4.58 -4.84
C GLU A 89 -13.79 -5.55 -5.07
N LEU A 90 -13.01 -5.90 -4.03
CA LEU A 90 -11.90 -6.86 -4.11
C LEU A 90 -12.35 -8.33 -3.90
N GLU A 91 -13.63 -8.58 -3.60
CA GLU A 91 -14.16 -9.94 -3.51
C GLU A 91 -14.35 -10.54 -4.90
N GLU A 92 -13.88 -11.78 -5.14
CA GLU A 92 -13.90 -12.41 -6.48
C GLU A 92 -15.28 -12.40 -7.16
N LYS A 93 -16.36 -12.57 -6.39
CA LYS A 93 -17.75 -12.56 -6.88
C LYS A 93 -18.24 -11.17 -7.34
N HIS A 94 -17.61 -10.11 -6.86
CA HIS A 94 -17.98 -8.71 -7.13
C HIS A 94 -16.95 -7.99 -7.99
N TRP A 95 -15.75 -8.55 -8.14
CA TRP A 95 -14.70 -8.01 -8.96
C TRP A 95 -15.12 -7.92 -10.44
N SER A 96 -14.82 -6.79 -11.05
CA SER A 96 -14.95 -6.56 -12.48
C SER A 96 -13.67 -5.92 -13.01
N PRO A 97 -13.17 -6.29 -14.20
CA PRO A 97 -11.99 -5.67 -14.82
C PRO A 97 -12.09 -4.15 -15.07
N VAL A 98 -13.27 -3.56 -14.85
CA VAL A 98 -13.49 -2.10 -14.84
C VAL A 98 -12.86 -1.44 -13.63
N PHE A 99 -12.70 -2.15 -12.51
CA PHE A 99 -12.00 -1.63 -11.34
C PHE A 99 -10.52 -1.46 -11.64
N THR A 100 -9.97 -0.37 -11.10
CA THR A 100 -8.58 0.05 -11.24
C THR A 100 -7.98 0.26 -9.85
N VAL A 101 -6.66 0.28 -9.75
CA VAL A 101 -5.97 0.67 -8.51
C VAL A 101 -6.47 2.03 -8.04
N ARG A 102 -6.65 3.01 -8.94
CA ARG A 102 -7.19 4.33 -8.60
C ARG A 102 -8.56 4.24 -7.92
N SER A 103 -9.51 3.52 -8.52
CA SER A 103 -10.86 3.41 -7.95
C SER A 103 -10.84 2.71 -6.60
N ILE A 104 -10.00 1.69 -6.42
CA ILE A 104 -9.86 0.99 -5.15
C ILE A 104 -9.23 1.88 -4.07
N LEU A 105 -8.21 2.68 -4.40
CA LEU A 105 -7.62 3.65 -3.46
C LEU A 105 -8.65 4.68 -2.97
N ILE A 106 -9.58 5.08 -3.84
CA ILE A 106 -10.69 5.98 -3.48
C ILE A 106 -11.69 5.25 -2.55
N CYS A 107 -12.06 4.01 -2.87
CA CYS A 107 -12.93 3.20 -2.00
C CYS A 107 -12.30 2.97 -0.62
N LEU A 108 -10.98 2.76 -0.54
CA LEU A 108 -10.26 2.64 0.74
C LEU A 108 -10.34 3.90 1.59
N GLN A 109 -10.18 5.08 0.98
CA GLN A 109 -10.34 6.35 1.70
C GLN A 109 -11.76 6.51 2.26
N ALA A 110 -12.76 6.14 1.46
CA ALA A 110 -14.15 6.16 1.90
C ALA A 110 -14.40 5.16 3.05
N LEU A 111 -13.78 3.98 2.99
CA LEU A 111 -13.86 2.94 4.02
C LEU A 111 -13.24 3.41 5.34
N LEU A 112 -12.08 4.08 5.30
CA LEU A 112 -11.45 4.64 6.50
C LEU A 112 -12.33 5.71 7.17
N ALA A 113 -13.06 6.50 6.39
CA ALA A 113 -13.99 7.50 6.93
C ALA A 113 -15.29 6.86 7.44
N ASN A 114 -15.79 5.85 6.74
CA ASN A 114 -17.07 5.21 7.04
C ASN A 114 -16.89 3.69 7.06
N PRO A 115 -16.51 3.11 8.21
CA PRO A 115 -16.43 1.66 8.35
C PRO A 115 -17.77 0.98 8.04
N ASP A 116 -17.74 -0.21 7.43
CA ASP A 116 -18.93 -1.04 7.19
C ASP A 116 -19.00 -2.17 8.24
N PRO A 117 -19.72 -1.99 9.37
CA PRO A 117 -19.85 -3.03 10.39
C PRO A 117 -20.78 -4.18 9.95
N SER A 118 -21.54 -4.03 8.86
CA SER A 118 -22.51 -5.03 8.40
C SER A 118 -21.87 -6.04 7.44
N ASN A 119 -20.98 -5.56 6.57
CA ASN A 119 -20.22 -6.41 5.67
C ASN A 119 -18.76 -6.31 6.03
N GLY A 120 -18.28 -7.38 6.67
CA GLY A 120 -16.86 -7.62 6.64
C GLY A 120 -16.05 -7.11 7.82
N VAL A 121 -16.61 -7.22 9.03
CA VAL A 121 -15.84 -7.11 10.27
C VAL A 121 -14.68 -8.11 10.26
N LEU A 122 -13.47 -7.58 10.35
CA LEU A 122 -12.23 -8.33 10.58
C LEU A 122 -11.71 -8.09 11.99
N ASN A 123 -11.99 -6.91 12.56
CA ASN A 123 -11.57 -6.55 13.90
C ASN A 123 -12.78 -6.25 14.81
N SER A 124 -13.16 -7.23 15.61
CA SER A 124 -14.28 -7.12 16.56
C SER A 124 -14.02 -6.08 17.65
N LYS A 125 -12.76 -5.86 18.05
CA LYS A 125 -12.38 -4.84 19.04
C LYS A 125 -12.60 -3.45 18.47
N ALA A 126 -12.06 -3.18 17.28
CA ALA A 126 -12.24 -1.90 16.58
C ALA A 126 -13.72 -1.61 16.29
N THR A 127 -14.47 -2.63 15.88
CA THR A 127 -15.92 -2.53 15.64
C THR A 127 -16.67 -2.14 16.91
N ARG A 128 -16.36 -2.77 18.05
CA ARG A 128 -16.98 -2.43 19.33
C ARG A 128 -16.71 -0.97 19.70
N THR A 129 -15.46 -0.53 19.59
CA THR A 129 -15.06 0.86 19.90
C THR A 129 -15.77 1.87 18.99
N TYR A 130 -15.88 1.56 17.70
CA TYR A 130 -16.61 2.38 16.73
C TYR A 130 -18.10 2.47 17.09
N LEU A 131 -18.77 1.34 17.36
CA LEU A 131 -20.20 1.31 17.68
C LEU A 131 -20.53 1.94 19.04
N THR A 132 -19.61 1.93 20.00
CA THR A 132 -19.81 2.54 21.33
C THR A 132 -19.45 4.01 21.38
N ASN A 133 -19.05 4.63 20.26
CA ASN A 133 -18.48 5.99 20.21
C ASN A 133 -17.36 6.20 21.24
N GLN A 134 -16.64 5.13 21.59
CA GLN A 134 -15.49 5.24 22.46
C GLN A 134 -14.32 5.83 21.65
N PRO A 135 -13.47 6.68 22.26
CA PRO A 135 -12.27 7.15 21.60
C PRO A 135 -11.47 5.92 21.13
N GLN A 136 -11.09 5.87 19.85
CA GLN A 136 -10.21 4.81 19.39
C GLN A 136 -8.88 4.91 20.13
N GLU A 137 -8.53 3.88 20.88
CA GLU A 137 -7.20 3.76 21.48
C GLU A 137 -6.20 3.60 20.34
N HIS A 138 -5.51 4.68 20.01
CA HIS A 138 -4.34 4.61 19.16
C HIS A 138 -3.26 3.90 19.94
N ASP A 139 -2.88 2.70 19.51
CA ASP A 139 -1.62 2.09 19.91
C ASP A 139 -0.49 2.93 19.30
N VAL A 140 -0.23 4.08 19.95
CA VAL A 140 1.09 4.69 19.91
C VAL A 140 1.99 3.68 20.59
N SER A 141 2.52 2.75 19.80
CA SER A 141 3.81 2.17 20.09
C SER A 141 4.83 3.30 20.05
N SER A 142 4.88 4.02 21.17
CA SER A 142 6.11 4.50 21.77
C SER A 142 6.98 3.27 22.05
N SER A 143 7.53 2.65 21.01
CA SER A 143 8.64 1.70 21.13
C SER A 143 9.87 2.32 20.47
N ALA A 144 10.65 3.00 21.31
CA ALA A 144 12.08 3.21 21.18
C ALA A 144 12.60 4.31 20.22
N ALA A 145 12.42 5.56 20.63
CA ALA A 145 13.48 6.59 20.56
C ALA A 145 14.56 6.42 21.67
N LYS A 146 14.70 5.23 22.27
CA LYS A 146 15.77 4.89 23.23
C LYS A 146 16.27 3.48 22.93
N GLY A 147 17.44 3.39 22.30
CA GLY A 147 18.18 2.13 22.15
C GLY A 147 18.44 1.66 20.72
N CYS A 148 18.84 2.53 19.79
CA CYS A 148 19.62 2.07 18.64
C CYS A 148 21.07 1.82 19.11
N VAL A 149 21.28 0.79 19.92
CA VAL A 149 22.61 0.19 20.10
C VAL A 149 22.67 -0.93 19.09
N GLN A 150 23.48 -0.73 18.04
CA GLN A 150 23.71 -1.75 17.05
C GLN A 150 24.40 -2.95 17.72
N PRO A 151 23.89 -4.20 17.57
CA PRO A 151 24.61 -5.36 18.07
C PRO A 151 25.86 -5.58 17.21
N THR A 152 27.01 -5.19 17.74
CA THR A 152 28.31 -5.51 17.16
C THR A 152 28.72 -6.91 17.58
N HIS A 153 28.94 -7.81 16.62
CA HIS A 153 29.77 -9.00 16.82
C HIS A 153 30.84 -9.05 15.73
N ASN A 154 32.11 -8.88 16.13
CA ASN A 154 33.32 -9.07 15.33
C ASN A 154 33.49 -8.20 14.06
N GLY A 155 33.32 -6.88 14.18
CA GLY A 155 34.17 -5.91 13.47
C GLY A 155 34.20 -5.95 11.93
N LYS A 156 33.22 -6.53 11.24
CA LYS A 156 33.16 -6.55 9.77
C LYS A 156 31.83 -6.02 9.26
N ARG A 157 31.87 -4.87 8.57
CA ARG A 157 30.73 -4.33 7.80
C ARG A 157 30.44 -5.31 6.65
N ILE A 158 29.26 -5.93 6.65
CA ILE A 158 28.83 -6.75 5.52
C ILE A 158 28.03 -5.85 4.58
N ALA A 159 28.69 -5.38 3.52
CA ALA A 159 28.03 -4.76 2.38
C ALA A 159 27.39 -5.85 1.50
N GLY A 160 26.14 -5.60 1.07
CA GLY A 160 25.51 -6.16 -0.14
C GLY A 160 25.38 -7.69 -0.26
N LYS A 161 24.13 -8.19 -0.15
CA LYS A 161 23.51 -9.20 -1.04
C LYS A 161 22.21 -9.77 -0.44
N LYS A 162 21.09 -9.29 -0.96
CA LYS A 162 19.77 -9.96 -0.99
C LYS A 162 19.02 -9.07 -1.98
N TYR A 163 19.10 -9.27 -3.28
CA TYR A 163 18.44 -10.29 -4.07
C TYR A 163 19.33 -10.54 -5.31
N GLY A 164 19.77 -11.78 -5.55
CA GLY A 164 20.38 -12.13 -6.83
C GLY A 164 19.26 -12.22 -7.86
N ILE A 165 19.17 -11.25 -8.77
CA ILE A 165 18.13 -11.20 -9.81
C ILE A 165 18.81 -11.26 -11.16
N ASP A 166 18.39 -12.24 -11.95
CA ASP A 166 18.69 -12.34 -13.36
C ASP A 166 17.90 -11.27 -14.13
N MET A 167 18.60 -10.25 -14.63
CA MET A 167 18.04 -9.13 -15.37
C MET A 167 17.63 -9.48 -16.81
N SER A 168 17.75 -10.75 -17.21
CA SER A 168 17.49 -11.22 -18.59
C SER A 168 16.03 -11.61 -18.86
N ARG A 169 15.09 -11.39 -17.92
CA ARG A 169 13.71 -11.88 -18.07
C ARG A 169 12.90 -11.07 -19.09
N PRO A 170 12.31 -11.70 -20.13
CA PRO A 170 11.59 -11.01 -21.21
C PRO A 170 10.41 -10.14 -20.77
N GLU A 171 9.75 -10.56 -19.69
CA GLU A 171 8.56 -9.90 -19.11
C GLU A 171 8.86 -8.47 -18.61
N PHE A 172 10.13 -8.17 -18.35
CA PHE A 172 10.57 -6.89 -17.79
C PHE A 172 10.87 -5.84 -18.84
N GLU A 173 11.50 -6.24 -19.95
CA GLU A 173 11.75 -5.35 -21.08
C GLU A 173 10.44 -4.86 -21.70
N GLU A 174 9.39 -5.69 -21.71
CA GLU A 174 8.04 -5.25 -22.11
C GLU A 174 7.52 -4.14 -21.18
N TYR A 175 7.65 -4.27 -19.86
CA TYR A 175 7.17 -3.26 -18.91
C TYR A 175 7.92 -1.93 -18.99
N LYS A 176 9.26 -1.98 -19.10
CA LYS A 176 10.09 -0.79 -19.31
C LYS A 176 9.71 -0.04 -20.58
N ASN A 177 9.55 -0.76 -21.69
CA ASN A 177 9.15 -0.19 -22.96
C ASN A 177 7.75 0.46 -22.91
N LEU A 178 6.84 -0.11 -22.11
CA LEU A 178 5.48 0.43 -21.95
C LEU A 178 5.41 1.66 -21.02
N THR A 179 6.33 1.78 -20.07
CA THR A 179 6.28 2.82 -19.03
C THR A 179 7.33 3.93 -19.20
N GLY A 180 8.35 3.72 -20.04
CA GLY A 180 9.44 4.68 -20.23
C GLY A 180 10.33 4.87 -18.99
N VAL A 181 10.35 3.88 -18.09
CA VAL A 181 11.06 3.94 -16.80
C VAL A 181 12.53 3.55 -17.00
N GLU A 182 13.35 4.47 -17.50
CA GLU A 182 14.82 4.34 -17.39
C GLU A 182 15.47 5.27 -16.37
N GLU A 183 14.90 6.43 -16.00
CA GLU A 183 15.64 7.38 -15.13
C GLU A 183 14.85 8.16 -14.06
N LYS A 184 13.52 7.99 -13.94
CA LYS A 184 12.72 8.84 -13.02
C LYS A 184 12.38 8.23 -11.65
N ASN A 185 12.66 6.96 -11.42
CA ASN A 185 12.29 6.27 -10.17
C ASN A 185 13.23 6.51 -8.98
N LYS A 186 14.17 7.47 -9.06
CA LYS A 186 14.85 7.99 -7.86
C LYS A 186 13.92 8.87 -7.01
N PHE A 187 12.90 9.46 -7.63
CA PHE A 187 12.06 10.48 -7.00
C PHE A 187 11.03 9.93 -5.99
N LEU A 188 10.64 8.65 -6.05
CA LEU A 188 9.70 8.06 -5.08
C LEU A 188 10.38 7.45 -3.85
N VAL A 189 11.71 7.30 -3.85
CA VAL A 189 12.48 6.86 -2.67
C VAL A 189 13.00 8.07 -1.88
N GLU A 190 13.22 9.22 -2.52
CA GLU A 190 13.79 10.42 -1.87
C GLU A 190 12.76 11.36 -1.22
N ASN A 191 11.45 11.20 -1.48
CA ASN A 191 10.41 12.06 -0.87
C ASN A 191 9.74 11.46 0.39
N ALA A 192 10.23 10.34 0.91
CA ALA A 192 9.78 9.81 2.21
C ALA A 192 10.35 10.60 3.42
N ASP A 193 11.24 11.57 3.19
CA ASP A 193 11.92 12.34 4.24
C ASP A 193 11.53 13.84 4.30
N ILE A 194 10.42 14.27 3.67
CA ILE A 194 9.98 15.68 3.71
C ILE A 194 8.62 15.83 4.40
N VAL A 195 8.59 15.54 5.71
CA VAL A 195 7.74 16.27 6.68
C VAL A 195 8.48 16.28 8.03
N ARG A 196 9.56 17.06 8.10
CA ARG A 196 10.02 17.66 9.35
C ARG A 196 10.45 19.09 9.07
N ASP A 197 10.04 19.95 9.99
CA ASP A 197 10.32 21.38 10.11
C ASP A 197 9.36 22.28 9.32
N GLU A 198 8.29 22.74 10.00
CA GLU A 198 8.19 24.10 10.57
C GLU A 198 7.44 24.08 11.91
#